data_AF-A0A8T4N628-F1
#
_entry.id   AF-A0A8T4N628-F1
#
_cell.length_a   1.000
_cell.length_b   1.000
_cell.length_c   1.000
_cell.angle_alpha   90.00
_cell.angle_beta   90.00
_cell.angle_gamma   90.00
#
_symmetry.space_group_name_H-M   'P 1'
#
loop_
_entity.id
_entity.type
_entity.pdbx_description
1 polymer ?
#
loop_
_entity_poly.entity_id
_entity_poly.type
_entity_poly.pdbx_seq_one_letter_code
_entity_poly.pdbx_strand_id
1 'polypeptide(L)' 'MKITDYEKKNYILKDKSDLVILSKVKKLENHKLNKKDKEIVKLIKTQLKKNWRLPLIKYLNRLIIQYKK' A
#
# COMPACT_ATOMS: atom_id res chain seq x y z
N MET A 1 15.93 11.28 -1.76
CA MET A 1 15.29 10.26 -0.89
C MET A 1 15.96 8.92 -1.12
N LYS A 2 16.38 8.22 -0.06
CA LYS A 2 17.02 6.91 -0.16
C LYS A 2 15.97 5.80 -0.08
N ILE A 3 15.95 4.91 -1.07
CA ILE A 3 15.15 3.67 -1.08
C ILE A 3 15.99 2.60 -0.39
N THR A 4 15.42 1.91 0.60
CA THR A 4 16.13 0.85 1.31
C THR A 4 16.14 -0.43 0.49
N ASP A 5 17.08 -1.34 0.76
CA ASP A 5 17.13 -2.62 0.04
C ASP A 5 15.92 -3.51 0.36
N TYR A 6 15.34 -3.35 1.55
CA TYR A 6 14.04 -3.93 1.88
C TYR A 6 12.94 -3.46 0.93
N GLU A 7 12.86 -2.16 0.66
CA GLU A 7 11.84 -1.59 -0.24
C GLU A 7 12.05 -2.04 -1.68
N LYS A 8 13.29 -2.07 -2.18
CA LYS A 8 13.61 -2.63 -3.50
C LYS A 8 13.18 -4.09 -3.62
N LYS A 9 13.36 -4.88 -2.56
CA LYS A 9 13.00 -6.30 -2.54
C LYS A 9 11.49 -6.51 -2.49
N ASN A 10 10.76 -5.70 -1.72
CA ASN A 10 9.36 -5.95 -1.39
C ASN A 10 8.35 -5.14 -2.22
N TYR A 11 8.76 -4.02 -2.81
CA TYR A 11 7.87 -3.12 -3.55
C TYR A 11 8.00 -3.26 -5.07
N ILE A 12 6.92 -2.93 -5.77
CA ILE A 12 6.86 -2.71 -7.22
C ILE A 12 7.22 -1.25 -7.41
N LEU A 13 8.46 -0.99 -7.80
CA LEU A 13 8.99 0.36 -8.05
C LEU A 13 9.45 0.46 -9.51
N LYS A 14 8.59 -0.01 -10.43
CA LYS A 14 8.94 -0.12 -11.85
C LYS A 14 8.71 1.21 -12.58
N ASP A 15 7.66 1.92 -12.19
CA ASP A 15 7.32 3.21 -12.76
C ASP A 15 7.89 4.35 -11.90
N LYS A 16 8.19 5.49 -12.53
CA LYS A 16 8.59 6.71 -11.80
C LYS A 16 7.49 7.16 -10.83
N SER A 17 6.23 6.92 -11.17
CA SER A 17 5.06 7.20 -10.35
C SER A 17 5.07 6.41 -9.04
N ASP A 18 5.52 5.15 -9.06
CA ASP A 18 5.66 4.33 -7.84
C ASP A 18 6.64 4.98 -6.85
N LEU A 19 7.72 5.55 -7.36
CA LEU A 19 8.72 6.27 -6.56
C LEU A 19 8.16 7.56 -5.97
N VAL A 20 7.36 8.29 -6.74
CA VAL A 20 6.66 9.50 -6.27
C VAL A 20 5.68 9.16 -5.16
N ILE A 21 4.89 8.09 -5.32
CA ILE A 21 3.95 7.61 -4.30
C ILE A 21 4.71 7.21 -3.04
N LEU A 22 5.77 6.40 -3.15
CA LEU A 22 6.60 6.00 -2.00
C LEU A 22 7.17 7.23 -1.28
N SER A 23 7.60 8.25 -2.01
CA SER A 23 8.11 9.49 -1.43
C SER A 23 7.06 10.25 -0.63
N LYS A 24 5.84 10.39 -1.17
CA LYS A 24 4.73 11.02 -0.46
C LYS A 24 4.34 10.23 0.79
N VAL A 25 4.27 8.90 0.70
CA VAL A 25 3.99 8.01 1.84
C VAL A 25 5.02 8.23 2.95
N LYS A 26 6.33 8.20 2.64
CA LYS A 26 7.37 8.43 3.66
C LYS A 26 7.27 9.79 4.33
N LYS A 27 6.98 10.85 3.57
CA LYS A 27 6.77 12.19 4.14
C LYS A 27 5.60 12.18 5.12
N LEU A 28 4.47 11.58 4.73
CA LEU A 28 3.27 11.49 5.56
C LEU A 28 3.46 10.62 6.81
N GLU A 29 4.25 9.54 6.75
CA GLU A 29 4.58 8.71 7.91
C GLU A 29 5.36 9.45 8.99
N ASN A 30 6.07 10.52 8.63
CA ASN A 30 6.79 11.38 9.58
C ASN A 30 5.88 12.43 10.25
N HIS A 31 4.61 12.53 9.88
CA HIS A 31 3.65 13.46 10.46
C HIS A 31 2.69 12.76 11.43
N LYS A 32 2.16 13.53 12.39
CA LYS A 32 1.10 13.05 13.30
C LYS A 32 -0.26 13.10 12.60
N LEU A 33 -0.51 12.10 11.74
CA LEU A 33 -1.77 11.94 11.03
C LEU A 33 -2.91 11.52 11.98
N ASN A 34 -4.13 11.95 11.65
CA ASN A 34 -5.35 11.43 12.31
C ASN A 34 -5.59 9.95 11.91
N LYS A 35 -6.53 9.28 12.58
CA LYS A 35 -6.78 7.85 12.36
C LYS A 35 -7.16 7.52 10.91
N LYS A 36 -8.04 8.32 10.31
CA LYS A 36 -8.51 8.13 8.93
C LYS A 36 -7.37 8.27 7.93
N ASP A 37 -6.57 9.32 8.05
CA ASP A 37 -5.44 9.56 7.15
C ASP A 37 -4.36 8.50 7.30
N LYS A 38 -4.11 8.01 8.52
CA LYS A 38 -3.22 6.86 8.75
C LYS A 38 -3.68 5.61 8.03
N GLU A 39 -4.98 5.30 8.09
CA GLU A 39 -5.55 4.13 7.41
C GLU A 39 -5.41 4.24 5.90
N ILE A 40 -5.67 5.42 5.32
CA ILE A 40 -5.51 5.67 3.89
C ILE A 40 -4.04 5.58 3.47
N VAL A 41 -3.11 6.21 4.19
CA VAL A 41 -1.67 6.12 3.89
C VAL A 41 -1.17 4.67 3.96
N LYS A 42 -1.64 3.91 4.96
CA LYS A 42 -1.32 2.48 5.08
C LYS A 42 -1.86 1.67 3.90
N LEU A 43 -3.09 1.94 3.46
CA LEU A 43 -3.69 1.31 2.28
C LEU A 43 -2.92 1.63 0.99
N ILE A 44 -2.54 2.89 0.79
CA ILE A 44 -1.73 3.30 -0.38
C ILE A 44 -0.37 2.58 -0.35
N LYS A 45 0.27 2.51 0.83
CA LYS A 45 1.56 1.81 0.99
C LYS A 45 1.47 0.31 0.70
N THR A 46 0.34 -0.35 0.99
CA THR A 46 0.20 -1.78 0.66
C THR A 46 0.15 -2.02 -0.83
N GLN A 47 -0.40 -1.09 -1.62
CA GLN A 47 -0.47 -1.18 -3.09
C GLN A 47 0.91 -1.14 -3.76
N LEU A 48 1.93 -0.64 -3.07
CA LEU A 48 3.32 -0.71 -3.55
C LEU A 48 3.93 -2.11 -3.36
N LYS A 49 3.37 -3.02 -2.55
CA LYS A 49 3.96 -4.35 -2.32
C LYS A 49 3.84 -5.25 -3.55
N LYS A 50 4.84 -6.08 -3.87
CA LYS A 50 4.79 -7.04 -5.00
C LYS A 50 3.50 -7.87 -5.08
N ASN A 51 3.01 -8.31 -3.95
CA ASN A 51 1.83 -9.18 -3.85
C ASN A 51 0.59 -8.47 -3.31
N TRP A 52 0.48 -7.15 -3.48
CA TRP A 52 -0.61 -6.34 -2.92
C TRP A 52 -2.02 -6.76 -3.36
N ARG A 53 -2.12 -7.42 -4.53
CA ARG A 53 -3.39 -7.93 -5.07
C ARG A 53 -3.94 -9.11 -4.26
N LEU A 54 -3.07 -9.94 -3.66
CA LEU A 54 -3.49 -11.14 -2.92
C LEU A 54 -4.46 -10.85 -1.77
N PRO A 55 -4.17 -9.93 -0.83
CA PRO A 55 -5.11 -9.63 0.25
C PRO A 55 -6.43 -9.02 -0.24
N LEU A 56 -6.41 -8.28 -1.35
CA LEU A 56 -7.63 -7.72 -1.95
C LEU A 56 -8.51 -8.81 -2.55
N ILE A 57 -7.93 -9.71 -3.35
CA ILE A 57 -8.65 -10.86 -3.93
C ILE A 57 -9.25 -11.72 -2.80
N LYS A 58 -8.48 -12.00 -1.74
CA LYS A 58 -8.98 -12.76 -0.58
C LYS A 58 -10.18 -12.08 0.08
N TYR A 59 -10.11 -10.76 0.26
CA TYR A 59 -11.20 -10.00 0.86
C TYR A 59 -12.45 -9.96 -0.02
N LEU A 60 -12.28 -9.72 -1.33
CA LEU A 60 -13.37 -9.71 -2.30
C LEU A 60 -14.06 -11.08 -2.38
N ASN A 61 -13.31 -12.18 -2.42
CA ASN A 61 -13.88 -13.53 -2.40
C ASN A 61 -14.75 -13.76 -1.16
N ARG A 62 -14.31 -13.27 0.01
CA ARG A 62 -15.10 -13.34 1.24
C ARG A 62 -16.41 -12.55 1.13
N LEU A 63 -16.38 -11.35 0.56
CA LEU A 63 -17.59 -10.55 0.32
C LEU A 63 -18.54 -11.24 -0.66
N ILE A 64 -18.02 -11.79 -1.76
CA ILE A 64 -18.82 -12.54 -2.72
C ILE A 64 -19.54 -13.71 -2.03
N ILE A 65 -18.86 -14.44 -1.14
CA ILE A 65 -19.50 -15.52 -0.36
C ILE A 65 -20.59 -14.97 0.57
N GLN A 66 -20.34 -13.85 1.24
CA GLN A 66 -21.27 -13.25 2.18
C GLN A 66 -22.57 -12.78 1.52
N TYR A 67 -22.48 -12.17 0.33
CA TYR A 67 -23.64 -11.64 -0.40
C TYR A 67 -24.28 -12.65 -1.37
N LYS A 68 -23.70 -13.85 -1.51
CA LYS A 68 -24.32 -14.99 -2.22
C LYS A 68 -25.23 -15.83 -1.31
N LYS A 69 -25.21 -15.59 0.00
CA LYS A 69 -26.22 -16.06 0.94
C LYS A 69 -27.37 -15.07 1.00
#